data_AF-A0A914B056-F1
#
_entry.id   AF-A0A914B056-F1
#
_cell.length_a   1.000
_cell.length_b   1.000
_cell.length_c   1.000
_cell.angle_alpha   90.00
_cell.angle_beta   90.00
_cell.angle_gamma   90.00
#
_symmetry.space_group_name_H-M   'P 1'
#
loop_
_entity.id
_entity.type
_entity.pdbx_description
1 polymer ?
#
loop_
_entity_poly.entity_id
_entity_poly.type
_entity_poly.pdbx_seq_one_letter_code
_entity_poly.pdbx_strand_id
1 'polypeptide(L)'
;MGQFFYTAKAFDVLERLDPNPEYWEGKRGACVGVFQQIIAGHEPRETLRDILQILRNTGNPQVEYIIRVMKKWAKDNRAPVS
;
A
#
# COMPACT_ATOMS: atom_id res chain seq x y z
N MET A 1 -2.75 16.07 -4.14
CA MET A 1 -1.87 14.88 -4.31
C MET A 1 -1.75 14.18 -2.97
N GLY A 2 -1.64 12.85 -2.94
CA GLY A 2 -1.69 12.05 -1.71
C GLY A 2 -3.07 11.50 -1.28
N GLN A 3 -4.14 11.67 -2.06
CA GLN A 3 -5.48 11.18 -1.67
C GLN A 3 -5.46 9.69 -1.33
N PHE A 4 -4.88 8.86 -2.20
CA PHE A 4 -4.73 7.43 -1.93
C PHE A 4 -3.87 7.14 -0.70
N PHE A 5 -2.83 7.93 -0.44
CA PHE A 5 -1.95 7.71 0.71
C PHE A 5 -2.67 7.98 2.03
N TYR A 6 -3.42 9.08 2.12
CA TYR A 6 -4.24 9.38 3.29
C TYR A 6 -5.37 8.37 3.46
N THR A 7 -6.01 7.96 2.36
CA THR A 7 -7.02 6.89 2.40
C THR A 7 -6.43 5.57 2.89
N ALA A 8 -5.22 5.19 2.47
CA ALA A 8 -4.54 3.99 2.95
C ALA A 8 -4.27 4.03 4.45
N LYS A 9 -3.81 5.18 4.96
CA LYS A 9 -3.62 5.38 6.41
C LYS A 9 -4.94 5.32 7.19
N ALA A 10 -6.00 5.93 6.68
CA ALA A 10 -7.31 5.91 7.33
C ALA A 10 -7.84 4.48 7.44
N PHE A 11 -7.82 3.71 6.36
CA PHE A 11 -8.27 2.32 6.40
C PHE A 11 -7.35 1.40 7.21
N ASP A 12 -6.04 1.67 7.30
CA ASP A 12 -5.14 0.96 8.21
C ASP A 12 -5.56 1.12 9.67
N VAL A 13 -5.99 2.33 10.06
CA VAL A 13 -6.51 2.59 11.41
C VAL A 13 -7.87 1.94 11.59
N LEU A 14 -8.78 2.06 10.63
CA LEU A 14 -10.13 1.46 10.72
C LEU A 14 -10.08 -0.06 10.83
N GLU A 15 -9.30 -0.75 10.00
CA GLU A 15 -9.15 -2.21 10.02
C GLU A 15 -8.63 -2.73 11.38
N ARG A 16 -7.79 -1.94 12.07
CA ARG A 16 -7.29 -2.29 13.40
C ARG A 16 -8.32 -2.10 14.52
N LEU A 17 -9.24 -1.15 14.35
CA LEU A 17 -10.27 -0.83 15.34
C LEU A 17 -11.48 -1.74 15.21
N ASP A 18 -11.86 -2.10 13.98
CA ASP A 18 -12.99 -2.97 13.68
C ASP A 18 -12.66 -3.85 12.45
N PRO A 19 -12.72 -5.19 12.56
CA PRO A 19 -12.37 -6.09 11.47
C PRO A 19 -13.52 -6.21 10.44
N ASN A 20 -13.98 -5.08 9.91
CA ASN A 20 -14.91 -5.03 8.79
C ASN A 20 -14.18 -5.32 7.46
N PRO A 21 -14.63 -6.31 6.66
CA PRO A 21 -14.02 -6.65 5.37
C PRO A 21 -13.86 -5.47 4.40
N GLU A 22 -14.78 -4.49 4.42
CA GLU A 22 -14.71 -3.31 3.56
C GLU A 22 -13.47 -2.44 3.84
N TYR A 23 -12.97 -2.44 5.07
CA TYR A 23 -11.78 -1.67 5.42
C TYR A 23 -10.51 -2.27 4.82
N TRP A 24 -10.42 -3.60 4.77
CA TRP A 24 -9.36 -4.27 4.02
C TRP A 24 -9.44 -3.92 2.54
N GLU A 25 -10.63 -3.96 1.94
CA GLU A 25 -10.81 -3.63 0.53
C GLU A 25 -10.39 -2.19 0.21
N GLY A 26 -10.81 -1.25 1.07
CA GLY A 26 -10.44 0.17 0.99
C GLY A 26 -8.93 0.38 1.15
N LYS A 27 -8.31 -0.25 2.16
CA LYS A 27 -6.86 -0.21 2.40
C LYS A 27 -6.09 -0.75 1.20
N ARG A 28 -6.47 -1.93 0.71
CA ARG A 28 -5.85 -2.57 -0.46
C ARG A 28 -5.96 -1.68 -1.68
N GLY A 29 -7.16 -1.18 -1.99
CA GLY A 29 -7.40 -0.29 -3.12
C GLY A 29 -6.57 0.98 -3.05
N ALA A 30 -6.50 1.59 -1.87
CA ALA A 30 -5.70 2.78 -1.63
C ALA A 30 -4.19 2.53 -1.79
N CYS A 31 -3.64 1.44 -1.23
CA CYS A 31 -2.24 1.07 -1.40
C CYS A 31 -1.88 0.82 -2.88
N VAL A 32 -2.75 0.16 -3.64
CA VAL A 32 -2.57 -0.04 -5.09
C VAL A 32 -2.67 1.29 -5.83
N GLY A 33 -3.57 2.19 -5.43
CA GLY A 33 -3.69 3.54 -5.99
C GLY A 33 -2.42 4.38 -5.78
N VAL A 34 -1.82 4.35 -4.59
CA VAL A 34 -0.52 4.99 -4.34
C VAL A 34 0.55 4.38 -5.24
N PHE A 35 0.60 3.04 -5.32
CA PHE A 35 1.57 2.37 -6.17
C PHE A 35 1.42 2.74 -7.66
N GLN A 36 0.20 2.87 -8.15
CA GLN A 36 -0.07 3.38 -9.49
C GLN A 36 0.49 4.80 -9.68
N GLN A 37 0.29 5.71 -8.73
CA GLN A 37 0.83 7.07 -8.81
C GLN A 37 2.37 7.09 -8.76
N ILE A 38 3.00 6.18 -8.02
CA ILE A 38 4.47 6.02 -8.01
C ILE A 38 4.96 5.61 -9.40
N ILE A 39 4.30 4.62 -10.04
CA ILE A 39 4.64 4.17 -11.39
C ILE A 39 4.47 5.30 -12.41
N ALA A 40 3.41 6.11 -12.26
CA ALA A 40 3.13 7.27 -13.11
C ALA A 40 4.07 8.47 -12.86
N GLY A 41 4.89 8.44 -11.81
CA GLY A 41 5.77 9.56 -11.44
C GLY A 41 5.04 10.72 -10.76
N HIS A 42 3.82 10.52 -10.29
CA HIS A 42 3.02 11.52 -9.57
C HIS A 42 3.17 11.44 -8.04
N GLU A 43 3.81 10.38 -7.53
CA GLU A 43 4.16 10.21 -6.12
C GLU A 43 5.65 9.83 -6.00
N PRO A 44 6.35 10.29 -4.95
CA PRO A 44 7.73 9.92 -4.69
C PRO A 44 7.89 8.40 -4.51
N ARG A 45 8.99 7.84 -5.03
CA ARG A 45 9.25 6.39 -4.95
C ARG A 45 9.47 5.92 -3.51
N GLU A 46 9.88 6.82 -2.64
CA GLU A 46 10.08 6.63 -1.19
C GLU A 46 8.78 6.22 -0.50
N THR A 47 7.64 6.71 -0.98
CA THR A 47 6.29 6.37 -0.47
C THR A 47 5.98 4.87 -0.59
N LEU A 48 6.71 4.14 -1.44
CA LEU A 48 6.59 2.70 -1.56
C LEU A 48 6.87 1.98 -0.23
N ARG A 49 7.85 2.47 0.55
CA ARG A 49 8.18 1.91 1.85
C ARG A 49 7.00 2.01 2.82
N ASP A 50 6.35 3.17 2.85
CA ASP A 50 5.22 3.43 3.73
C ASP A 50 4.03 2.53 3.41
N ILE A 51 3.67 2.38 2.12
CA ILE A 51 2.55 1.51 1.74
C ILE A 51 2.86 0.03 1.95
N LEU A 52 4.11 -0.39 1.80
CA LEU A 52 4.54 -1.75 2.15
C LEU A 52 4.44 -2.01 3.66
N GLN A 53 4.68 -0.99 4.50
CA GLN A 53 4.48 -1.10 5.94
C GLN A 53 2.99 -1.15 6.30
N ILE A 54 2.16 -0.31 5.68
CA ILE A 54 0.71 -0.33 5.86
C ILE A 54 0.13 -1.70 5.49
N LEU A 55 0.51 -2.24 4.33
CA LEU A 55 0.03 -3.54 3.88
C LEU A 55 0.35 -4.66 4.87
N ARG A 56 1.54 -4.67 5.51
CA ARG A 56 1.91 -5.69 6.52
C ARG A 56 1.01 -5.70 7.75
N ASN A 57 0.26 -4.63 8.01
CA ASN A 57 -0.61 -4.51 9.19
C ASN A 57 -1.98 -5.16 8.95
N THR A 58 -2.02 -6.40 8.45
CA THR A 58 -3.27 -7.14 8.22
C THR A 58 -3.03 -8.63 8.41
N GLY A 59 -4.08 -9.36 8.79
CA GLY A 59 -4.07 -10.83 8.79
C GLY A 59 -4.46 -11.45 7.45
N ASN A 60 -4.80 -10.64 6.44
CA ASN A 60 -5.31 -11.15 5.17
C ASN A 60 -4.19 -11.80 4.31
N PRO A 61 -4.28 -13.08 3.95
CA PRO A 61 -3.22 -13.78 3.21
C PRO A 61 -2.99 -13.23 1.79
N GLN A 62 -3.95 -12.50 1.20
CA GLN A 62 -3.78 -11.88 -0.10
C GLN A 62 -2.64 -10.84 -0.11
N VAL A 63 -2.31 -10.27 1.05
CA VAL A 63 -1.28 -9.24 1.19
C VAL A 63 0.09 -9.71 0.70
N GLU A 64 0.43 -10.98 0.90
CA GLU A 64 1.75 -11.55 0.57
C GLU A 64 2.05 -11.46 -0.92
N TYR A 65 1.04 -11.74 -1.74
CA TYR A 65 1.17 -11.63 -3.19
C TYR A 65 1.35 -10.17 -3.63
N ILE A 66 0.57 -9.25 -3.05
CA ILE A 66 0.64 -7.81 -3.35
C ILE A 66 2.02 -7.25 -3.00
N ILE A 67 2.50 -7.54 -1.79
CA ILE A 67 3.83 -7.13 -1.32
C ILE A 67 4.92 -7.69 -2.23
N ARG A 68 4.81 -8.95 -2.66
CA ARG A 68 5.77 -9.58 -3.57
C ARG A 68 5.84 -8.86 -4.91
N VAL A 69 4.69 -8.51 -5.50
CA VAL A 69 4.63 -7.78 -6.78
C VAL A 69 5.27 -6.38 -6.64
N MET A 70 4.91 -5.64 -5.60
CA MET A 70 5.47 -4.30 -5.35
C MET A 70 6.98 -4.33 -5.11
N LYS A 71 7.48 -5.30 -4.33
CA LYS A 71 8.92 -5.50 -4.12
C LYS A 71 9.67 -5.89 -5.39
N LYS A 72 9.07 -6.74 -6.23
CA LYS A 72 9.67 -7.10 -7.53
C LYS A 72 9.83 -5.85 -8.40
N TRP A 73 8.76 -5.07 -8.54
CA TRP A 73 8.82 -3.80 -9.28
C TRP A 73 9.91 -2.87 -8.72
N ALA A 74 10.00 -2.75 -7.39
CA ALA A 74 11.01 -1.89 -6.77
C ALA A 74 12.44 -2.31 -7.09
N LYS A 75 12.72 -3.62 -7.05
CA LYS A 75 14.01 -4.19 -7.43
C LYS A 75 14.36 -3.85 -8.89
N ASP A 76 13.40 -4.05 -9.79
CA ASP A 76 13.59 -3.83 -11.23
C ASP A 76 13.78 -2.33 -11.55
N ASN A 77 13.20 -1.43 -10.73
CA ASN A 77 13.21 0.02 -10.94
C ASN A 77 14.16 0.79 -10.01
N ARG A 78 14.97 0.10 -9.19
CA ARG A 78 15.87 0.69 -8.19
C ARG A 78 15.15 1.65 -7.23
N ALA A 79 13.91 1.34 -6.86
CA ALA A 79 13.14 2.11 -5.90
C ALA A 79 13.50 1.69 -4.45
N PRO A 80 13.55 2.64 -3.49
CA PRO A 80 13.88 2.33 -2.11
C PRO A 80 12.75 1.53 -1.44
N VAL A 81 13.10 0.42 -0.76
CA VAL A 81 12.14 -0.48 -0.07
C VAL A 81 12.58 -0.89 1.34
N SER A 82 13.69 -0.35 1.83
CA SER A 82 14.34 -0.69 3.11
C SER A 82 14.03 0.31 4.22
#